data_AF-A0A554KUA7-F1
#
_entry.id   AF-A0A554KUA7-F1
#
_cell.length_a   1.000
_cell.length_b   1.000
_cell.length_c   1.000
_cell.angle_alpha   90.00
_cell.angle_beta   90.00
_cell.angle_gamma   90.00
#
_symmetry.space_group_name_H-M   'P 1'
#
loop_
_entity.id
_entity.type
_entity.pdbx_description
1 polymer ?
#
loop_
_entity_poly.entity_id
_entity_poly.type
_entity_poly.pdbx_seq_one_letter_code
_entity_poly.pdbx_strand_id
1 'polypeptide(L)'
;MNFKPNKKNVLFIALGFLSVASLVYLYLNTQKTPPSVPSSINTTPTPPNPTPQEFKLISIYPSSGSQPLAIPDLAIALFFSQETAAHQVSITITPKINLEARVDEKDSRIIYISPKSNWKLNQKYTINVVAKSNSGLSLKEPIIHSFTFLPFPTNMPDVF
;
A
#
# COMPACT_ATOMS: atom_id res chain seq x y z
N MET A 1 -18.29 -37.20 -51.25
CA MET A 1 -16.82 -37.09 -51.07
C MET A 1 -16.37 -38.16 -50.09
N ASN A 2 -15.67 -39.19 -50.56
CA ASN A 2 -15.12 -40.25 -49.71
C ASN A 2 -13.84 -39.72 -49.05
N PHE A 3 -13.93 -39.30 -47.78
CA PHE A 3 -12.76 -38.92 -46.99
C PHE A 3 -12.00 -40.20 -46.59
N LYS A 4 -10.91 -40.49 -47.30
CA LYS A 4 -9.98 -41.56 -46.95
C LYS A 4 -9.02 -41.02 -45.88
N PRO A 5 -9.13 -41.42 -44.60
CA PRO A 5 -8.33 -40.84 -43.54
C PRO A 5 -6.85 -41.21 -43.71
N ASN A 6 -6.00 -40.20 -43.88
CA ASN A 6 -4.55 -40.35 -43.81
C ASN A 6 -4.16 -40.61 -42.35
N LYS A 7 -3.44 -41.72 -42.07
CA LYS A 7 -3.05 -42.16 -40.73
C LYS A 7 -2.38 -41.05 -39.89
N LYS A 8 -1.72 -40.08 -40.53
CA LYS A 8 -1.11 -38.93 -39.84
C LYS A 8 -2.15 -37.97 -39.26
N ASN A 9 -3.27 -37.73 -39.95
CA ASN A 9 -4.32 -36.82 -39.49
C ASN A 9 -5.17 -37.44 -38.37
N VAL A 10 -5.30 -38.77 -38.35
CA VAL A 10 -6.00 -39.49 -37.28
C VAL A 10 -5.27 -39.32 -35.94
N LEU A 11 -3.93 -39.31 -35.94
CA LEU A 11 -3.13 -39.11 -34.73
C LEU A 11 -3.36 -37.72 -34.13
N PHE A 12 -3.37 -36.65 -34.95
CA PHE A 12 -3.59 -35.29 -34.49
C PHE A 12 -5.02 -35.08 -33.97
N ILE A 13 -6.02 -35.68 -34.63
CA ILE A 13 -7.41 -35.65 -34.16
C ILE A 13 -7.53 -36.38 -32.82
N ALA A 14 -6.92 -37.56 -32.67
CA ALA A 14 -6.92 -38.32 -31.42
C ALA A 14 -6.23 -37.54 -30.28
N LEU A 15 -5.12 -36.85 -30.54
CA LEU A 15 -4.45 -36.00 -29.54
C LEU A 15 -5.33 -34.82 -29.11
N GLY A 16 -6.05 -34.19 -30.04
CA GLY A 16 -6.99 -33.11 -29.74
C GLY A 16 -8.13 -33.57 -28.82
N PHE A 17 -8.74 -34.71 -29.12
CA PHE A 17 -9.77 -35.29 -28.25
C PHE A 17 -9.24 -35.68 -26.87
N LEU A 18 -8.01 -36.20 -26.78
CA LEU A 18 -7.38 -36.55 -25.51
C LEU A 18 -7.11 -35.32 -24.62
N SER A 19 -6.70 -34.20 -25.23
CA SER A 19 -6.47 -32.93 -24.54
C SER A 19 -7.77 -32.34 -23.97
N VAL A 20 -8.85 -32.33 -24.77
CA VAL A 20 -10.16 -31.84 -24.32
C VAL A 20 -10.74 -32.74 -23.22
N ALA A 21 -10.60 -34.07 -23.36
CA ALA A 21 -11.04 -35.02 -22.33
C ALA A 21 -10.28 -34.84 -20.99
N SER A 22 -8.99 -34.51 -21.05
CA SER A 22 -8.17 -34.24 -19.86
C SER A 22 -8.60 -32.96 -19.13
N LEU A 23 -8.93 -31.90 -19.88
CA LEU A 23 -9.48 -30.65 -19.32
C LEU A 23 -10.85 -30.87 -18.64
N VAL A 24 -11.74 -31.63 -19.27
CA VAL A 24 -13.05 -31.99 -18.69
C VAL A 24 -12.87 -32.84 -17.42
N TYR A 25 -11.92 -33.76 -17.41
CA TYR A 25 -11.63 -34.60 -16.24
C TYR A 25 -11.12 -33.77 -15.05
N LEU A 26 -10.23 -32.81 -15.28
CA LEU A 26 -9.73 -31.90 -14.23
C LEU A 26 -10.85 -31.01 -13.66
N TYR A 27 -11.74 -30.50 -14.52
CA TYR A 27 -12.88 -29.68 -14.11
C TYR A 27 -13.90 -30.48 -13.29
N LEU A 28 -14.16 -31.74 -13.66
CA LEU A 28 -15.05 -32.62 -12.88
C LEU A 28 -14.45 -33.02 -11.52
N ASN A 29 -13.13 -33.20 -11.43
CA ASN A 29 -12.48 -33.54 -10.16
C ASN A 29 -12.38 -32.36 -9.18
N THR A 30 -12.57 -31.12 -9.62
CA THR A 30 -12.58 -29.94 -8.72
C THR A 30 -13.94 -29.67 -8.05
N GLN A 31 -15.02 -30.36 -8.45
CA GLN A 31 -16.36 -30.20 -7.86
C GLN A 31 -16.75 -31.26 -6.82
N LYS A 32 -15.79 -31.99 -6.24
CA LYS A 32 -16.09 -32.85 -5.08
C LYS A 32 -16.16 -32.01 -3.81
N THR A 33 -17.29 -31.34 -3.62
CA THR A 33 -17.71 -30.80 -2.33
C THR A 33 -17.65 -31.90 -1.27
N PRO A 34 -17.03 -31.66 -0.10
CA PRO A 34 -17.04 -32.63 0.99
C PRO A 34 -18.47 -32.87 1.50
N PRO A 35 -18.78 -34.08 1.98
CA PRO A 35 -20.12 -34.43 2.44
C PRO A 35 -20.55 -33.56 3.64
N SER A 36 -21.77 -33.02 3.56
CA SER A 36 -22.42 -32.34 4.68
C SER A 36 -22.68 -33.34 5.81
N VAL A 37 -22.01 -33.13 6.94
CA VAL A 37 -22.23 -33.87 8.19
C VAL A 37 -23.37 -33.18 8.97
N PRO A 38 -24.34 -33.93 9.56
CA PRO A 38 -25.44 -33.35 10.31
C PRO A 38 -24.95 -32.60 11.56
N SER A 39 -25.54 -31.42 11.79
CA SER A 39 -25.22 -30.49 12.87
C SER A 39 -25.42 -31.11 14.25
N SER A 40 -24.31 -31.44 14.91
CA SER A 40 -24.28 -31.56 16.37
C SER A 40 -24.12 -30.17 16.97
N ILE A 41 -24.94 -29.87 17.98
CA ILE A 41 -24.99 -28.59 18.70
C ILE A 41 -23.72 -28.48 19.54
N ASN A 42 -22.66 -27.96 18.94
CA ASN A 42 -21.48 -27.49 19.65
C ASN A 42 -21.53 -25.96 19.60
N THR A 43 -21.71 -25.32 20.74
CA THR A 43 -21.40 -23.89 20.94
C THR A 43 -19.91 -23.67 20.74
N THR A 44 -19.50 -23.57 19.49
CA THR A 44 -18.17 -23.14 19.09
C THR A 44 -18.17 -21.61 19.10
N PRO A 45 -17.27 -20.93 19.84
CA PRO A 45 -17.13 -19.49 19.72
C PRO A 45 -16.79 -19.17 18.27
N THR A 46 -17.65 -18.40 17.61
CA THR A 46 -17.42 -17.90 16.25
C THR A 46 -16.02 -17.27 16.21
N PRO A 47 -15.12 -17.70 15.31
CA PRO A 47 -13.86 -17.00 15.14
C PRO A 47 -14.19 -15.54 14.80
N PRO A 48 -13.54 -14.55 15.44
CA PRO A 48 -13.79 -13.16 15.15
C PRO A 48 -13.61 -12.94 13.65
N ASN A 49 -14.66 -12.46 12.98
CA ASN A 49 -14.60 -12.05 11.59
C ASN A 49 -13.42 -11.07 11.45
N PRO A 50 -12.40 -11.33 10.59
CA PRO A 50 -11.25 -10.45 10.50
C PRO A 50 -11.72 -9.05 10.07
N THR A 51 -11.56 -8.08 10.96
CA THR A 51 -11.84 -6.68 10.67
C THR A 51 -11.04 -6.28 9.41
N PRO A 52 -11.69 -5.75 8.35
CA PRO A 52 -10.98 -5.32 7.16
C PRO A 52 -9.85 -4.35 7.53
N GLN A 53 -8.62 -4.69 7.19
CA GLN A 53 -7.47 -3.88 7.52
C GLN A 53 -7.50 -2.60 6.69
N GLU A 54 -7.78 -1.47 7.35
CA GLU A 54 -7.89 -0.17 6.70
C GLU A 54 -6.51 0.42 6.37
N PHE A 55 -6.39 1.06 5.21
CA PHE A 55 -5.23 1.89 4.87
C PHE A 55 -5.42 3.31 5.38
N LYS A 56 -4.58 3.71 6.33
CA LYS A 56 -4.64 5.01 6.99
C LYS A 56 -3.23 5.52 7.32
N LEU A 57 -3.11 6.83 7.48
CA LEU A 57 -1.93 7.42 8.10
C LEU A 57 -1.99 7.20 9.62
N ILE A 58 -0.95 6.61 10.19
CA ILE A 58 -0.78 6.41 11.63
C ILE A 58 -0.26 7.68 12.28
N SER A 59 0.80 8.27 11.71
CA SER A 59 1.44 9.46 12.25
C SER A 59 2.20 10.21 11.18
N ILE A 60 2.54 11.46 11.49
CA ILE A 60 3.36 12.34 10.68
C ILE A 60 4.38 13.04 11.57
N TYR A 61 5.61 13.11 11.09
CA TYR A 61 6.68 13.92 11.64
C TYR A 61 7.18 14.89 10.56
N PRO A 62 7.46 16.16 10.87
CA PRO A 62 7.23 16.80 12.15
C PRO A 62 5.75 16.83 12.57
N SER A 63 5.51 17.12 13.85
CA SER A 63 4.15 17.37 14.33
C SER A 63 3.60 18.70 13.79
N SER A 64 2.27 18.83 13.82
CA SER A 64 1.61 20.05 13.40
C SER A 64 1.97 21.22 14.32
N GLY A 65 1.99 22.43 13.75
CA GLY A 65 2.29 23.66 14.50
C GLY A 65 3.74 24.09 14.37
N SER A 66 4.20 24.88 15.34
CA SER A 66 5.51 25.53 15.30
C SER A 66 6.55 24.75 16.09
N GLN A 67 7.72 24.51 15.50
CA GLN A 67 8.81 23.80 16.17
C GLN A 67 10.19 24.31 15.72
N PRO A 68 11.22 24.20 16.57
CA PRO A 68 12.58 24.57 16.19
C PRO A 68 13.10 23.63 15.09
N LEU A 69 13.84 24.21 14.13
CA LEU A 69 14.51 23.45 13.08
C LEU A 69 16.01 23.43 13.33
N ALA A 70 16.55 22.25 13.67
CA ALA A 70 17.98 22.05 13.81
C ALA A 70 18.65 21.71 12.46
N ILE A 71 17.93 21.04 11.57
CA ILE A 71 18.45 20.51 10.30
C ILE A 71 17.70 21.16 9.14
N PRO A 72 18.33 22.02 8.32
CA PRO A 72 17.64 22.83 7.30
C PRO A 72 16.86 22.04 6.23
N ASP A 73 17.27 20.80 5.96
CA ASP A 73 16.72 19.89 4.97
C ASP A 73 15.94 18.72 5.59
N LEU A 74 15.51 18.87 6.85
CA LEU A 74 14.75 17.85 7.58
C LEU A 74 13.60 17.27 6.73
N ALA A 75 13.58 15.95 6.57
CA ALA A 75 12.51 15.27 5.86
C ALA A 75 11.23 15.19 6.72
N ILE A 76 10.08 15.27 6.06
CA ILE A 76 8.78 14.92 6.65
C ILE A 76 8.61 13.40 6.54
N ALA A 77 8.38 12.71 7.64
CA ALA A 77 8.10 11.28 7.66
C ALA A 77 6.59 11.03 7.79
N LEU A 78 6.04 10.20 6.91
CA LEU A 78 4.67 9.71 6.93
C LEU A 78 4.68 8.22 7.29
N PHE A 79 3.94 7.84 8.33
CA PHE A 79 3.85 6.45 8.79
C PHE A 79 2.47 5.91 8.45
N PHE A 80 2.39 4.90 7.58
CA PHE A 80 1.12 4.30 7.15
C PHE A 80 0.82 2.98 7.85
N SER A 81 -0.45 2.57 7.85
CA SER A 81 -0.89 1.28 8.41
C SER A 81 -0.56 0.08 7.55
N GLN A 82 -0.25 0.29 6.27
CA GLN A 82 0.14 -0.74 5.30
C GLN A 82 1.25 -0.20 4.40
N GLU A 83 1.95 -1.12 3.74
CA GLU A 83 3.04 -0.77 2.83
C GLU A 83 2.53 0.03 1.64
N THR A 84 3.35 0.98 1.18
CA THR A 84 3.08 1.86 0.06
C THR A 84 4.37 2.15 -0.70
N ALA A 85 4.25 2.53 -1.97
CA ALA A 85 5.39 2.95 -2.78
C ALA A 85 5.39 4.47 -3.00
N ALA A 86 6.56 5.07 -3.17
CA ALA A 86 6.70 6.52 -3.34
C ALA A 86 5.84 7.08 -4.51
N HIS A 87 5.72 6.36 -5.63
CA HIS A 87 4.91 6.77 -6.78
C HIS A 87 3.38 6.68 -6.53
N GLN A 88 2.97 6.00 -5.46
CA GLN A 88 1.56 5.89 -5.04
C GLN A 88 1.17 7.00 -4.05
N VAL A 89 2.12 7.85 -3.65
CA VAL A 89 1.90 8.98 -2.76
C VAL A 89 2.02 10.27 -3.55
N SER A 90 0.93 11.02 -3.61
CA SER A 90 0.86 12.36 -4.20
C SER A 90 0.85 13.39 -3.08
N ILE A 91 1.87 14.25 -3.06
CA ILE A 91 2.02 15.33 -2.08
C ILE A 91 2.01 16.66 -2.80
N THR A 92 1.14 17.56 -2.35
CA THR A 92 1.18 18.97 -2.72
C THR A 92 1.51 19.79 -1.47
N ILE A 93 2.23 20.91 -1.64
CA ILE A 93 2.65 21.76 -0.54
C ILE A 93 2.39 23.23 -0.86
N THR A 94 1.97 23.98 0.14
CA THR A 94 1.76 25.44 0.09
C THR A 94 2.57 26.09 1.22
N PRO A 95 3.42 27.09 0.96
CA PRO A 95 3.80 27.60 -0.37
C PRO A 95 4.51 26.54 -1.22
N LYS A 96 4.39 26.68 -2.54
CA LYS A 96 4.92 25.69 -3.49
C LYS A 96 6.45 25.64 -3.39
N ILE A 97 6.97 24.44 -3.12
CA ILE A 97 8.39 24.09 -3.19
C ILE A 97 8.52 22.71 -3.85
N ASN A 98 9.72 22.40 -4.34
CA ASN A 98 9.99 21.08 -4.92
C ASN A 98 10.26 20.08 -3.80
N LEU A 99 9.57 18.95 -3.84
CA LEU A 99 9.69 17.85 -2.88
C LEU A 99 10.17 16.59 -3.59
N GLU A 100 10.80 15.71 -2.84
CA GLU A 100 11.17 14.36 -3.28
C GLU A 100 10.68 13.35 -2.24
N ALA A 101 9.89 12.37 -2.69
CA ALA A 101 9.38 11.30 -1.86
C ALA A 101 10.23 10.05 -2.03
N ARG A 102 10.61 9.41 -0.92
CA ARG A 102 11.33 8.14 -0.89
C ARG A 102 10.71 7.21 0.14
N VAL A 103 10.72 5.92 -0.15
CA VAL A 103 10.32 4.88 0.81
C VAL A 103 11.51 4.57 1.71
N ASP A 104 11.27 4.33 3.00
CA ASP A 104 12.31 3.81 3.89
C ASP A 104 12.77 2.42 3.43
N GLU A 105 14.09 2.18 3.47
CA GLU A 105 14.69 0.92 2.98
C GLU A 105 14.36 -0.29 3.86
N LYS A 106 14.01 -0.06 5.13
CA LYS A 106 13.74 -1.11 6.12
C LYS A 106 12.25 -1.31 6.37
N ASP A 107 11.44 -0.26 6.21
CA ASP A 107 9.99 -0.33 6.42
C ASP A 107 9.23 0.42 5.32
N SER A 108 8.65 -0.34 4.38
CA SER A 108 7.87 0.22 3.26
C SER A 108 6.55 0.88 3.67
N ARG A 109 6.25 0.97 4.97
CA ARG A 109 5.14 1.77 5.51
C ARG A 109 5.54 3.21 5.80
N ILE A 110 6.83 3.54 5.70
CA ILE A 110 7.37 4.86 6.00
C ILE A 110 7.76 5.55 4.69
N ILE A 111 7.21 6.74 4.46
CA ILE A 111 7.61 7.62 3.35
C ILE A 111 8.28 8.86 3.92
N TYR A 112 9.50 9.14 3.46
CA TYR A 112 10.18 10.41 3.70
C TYR A 112 9.96 11.36 2.54
N ILE A 113 9.64 12.60 2.87
CA ILE A 113 9.45 13.70 1.92
C ILE A 113 10.48 14.75 2.25
N SER A 114 11.50 14.84 1.41
CA SER A 114 12.60 15.80 1.57
C SER A 114 12.36 17.00 0.67
N PRO A 115 12.58 18.23 1.13
CA PRO A 115 12.54 19.38 0.25
C PRO A 115 13.82 19.40 -0.62
N LYS A 116 13.71 19.80 -1.89
CA LYS A 116 14.90 20.00 -2.75
C LYS A 116 15.66 21.30 -2.46
N SER A 117 15.16 22.09 -1.50
CA SER A 117 15.73 23.34 -1.02
C SER A 117 15.47 23.46 0.47
N ASN A 118 16.32 24.14 1.22
CA ASN A 118 16.12 24.31 2.66
C ASN A 118 14.76 24.92 3.01
N TRP A 119 14.20 24.48 4.13
CA TRP A 119 12.98 25.08 4.68
C TRP A 119 13.21 26.54 5.04
N LYS A 120 12.32 27.42 4.59
CA LYS A 120 12.28 28.80 5.10
C LYS A 120 11.76 28.81 6.53
N LEU A 121 12.48 29.46 7.43
CA LEU A 121 12.06 29.70 8.81
C LEU A 121 10.90 30.70 8.88
N ASN A 122 10.10 30.61 9.94
CA ASN A 122 8.91 31.45 10.20
C ASN A 122 7.89 31.44 9.05
N GLN A 123 7.95 30.43 8.18
CA GLN A 123 7.02 30.22 7.08
C GLN A 123 6.10 29.05 7.43
N LYS A 124 4.79 29.30 7.39
CA LYS A 124 3.80 28.22 7.49
C LYS A 124 3.79 27.43 6.19
N TYR A 125 3.90 26.11 6.31
CA TYR A 125 3.70 25.14 5.25
C TYR A 125 2.44 24.32 5.54
N THR A 126 1.69 24.00 4.48
CA THR A 126 0.58 23.07 4.51
C THR A 126 0.79 22.04 3.42
N ILE A 127 0.90 20.77 3.81
CA ILE A 127 0.92 19.65 2.88
C ILE A 127 -0.47 19.03 2.76
N ASN A 128 -0.81 18.58 1.56
CA ASN A 128 -1.96 17.74 1.28
C ASN A 128 -1.46 16.43 0.67
N VAL A 129 -1.78 15.32 1.32
CA VAL A 129 -1.30 13.98 0.98
C VAL A 129 -2.48 13.11 0.55
N VAL A 130 -2.37 12.55 -0.65
CA VAL A 130 -3.23 11.47 -1.16
C VAL A 130 -2.33 10.26 -1.41
N ALA A 131 -2.73 9.09 -0.92
CA ALA A 131 -1.90 7.90 -1.03
C ALA A 131 -2.73 6.64 -1.31
N LYS A 132 -2.07 5.64 -1.88
CA LYS A 132 -2.58 4.26 -2.00
C LYS A 132 -1.56 3.27 -1.42
N SER A 133 -2.05 2.17 -0.86
CA SER A 133 -1.21 1.05 -0.46
C SER A 133 -0.79 0.21 -1.67
N ASN A 134 0.22 -0.65 -1.47
CA ASN A 134 0.62 -1.65 -2.46
C ASN A 134 -0.50 -2.64 -2.79
N SER A 135 -1.44 -2.86 -1.86
CA SER A 135 -2.65 -3.67 -2.05
C SER A 135 -3.79 -2.94 -2.79
N GLY A 136 -3.60 -1.67 -3.16
CA GLY A 136 -4.56 -0.88 -3.93
C GLY A 136 -5.60 -0.12 -3.09
N LEU A 137 -5.54 -0.20 -1.76
CA LEU A 137 -6.43 0.54 -0.88
C LEU A 137 -6.03 2.02 -0.85
N SER A 138 -7.01 2.92 -0.95
CA SER A 138 -6.79 4.38 -0.91
C SER A 138 -7.08 4.92 0.49
N LEU A 139 -6.43 6.02 0.87
CA LEU A 139 -6.85 6.77 2.06
C LEU A 139 -8.32 7.19 1.89
N LYS A 140 -9.12 7.10 2.96
CA LYS A 140 -10.52 7.54 2.94
C LYS A 140 -10.66 9.01 2.58
N GLU A 141 -9.78 9.83 3.13
CA GLU A 141 -9.73 11.28 2.91
C GLU A 141 -8.28 11.74 2.73
N PRO A 142 -8.04 12.83 1.98
CA PRO A 142 -6.73 13.45 1.91
C PRO A 142 -6.26 13.95 3.28
N ILE A 143 -4.99 13.76 3.60
CA ILE A 143 -4.42 14.26 4.85
C ILE A 143 -3.95 15.70 4.65
N ILE A 144 -4.50 16.61 5.44
CA ILE A 144 -4.06 18.01 5.50
C ILE A 144 -3.22 18.20 6.76
N HIS A 145 -1.96 18.59 6.58
CA HIS A 145 -1.03 18.80 7.69
C HIS A 145 -0.29 20.12 7.57
N SER A 146 -0.23 20.88 8.66
CA SER A 146 0.38 22.22 8.67
C SER A 146 1.44 22.37 9.76
N PHE A 147 2.60 22.90 9.38
CA PHE A 147 3.73 23.11 10.28
C PHE A 147 4.47 24.40 9.95
N THR A 148 5.20 24.92 10.92
CA THR A 148 6.08 26.08 10.80
C THR A 148 7.40 25.76 11.48
N PHE A 149 8.50 25.99 10.79
CA PHE A 149 9.83 25.86 11.37
C PHE A 149 10.30 27.19 11.95
N LEU A 150 10.71 27.15 13.22
CA LEU A 150 11.25 28.28 13.97
C LEU A 150 12.78 28.18 14.03
N PRO A 151 13.48 29.31 14.21
CA PRO A 151 14.91 29.26 14.53
C PRO A 151 15.15 28.44 15.79
N PHE A 152 16.26 27.70 15.81
CA PHE A 152 16.69 27.00 17.02
C PHE A 152 17.03 28.04 18.11
N PRO A 153 16.55 27.89 19.35
CA PRO A 153 16.84 28.86 20.41
C PRO A 153 18.34 28.90 20.68
N THR A 154 18.96 30.07 20.53
CA THR A 154 20.39 30.29 20.79
C THR A 154 20.72 30.45 22.27
N ASN A 155 19.70 30.61 23.13
CA ASN A 155 19.84 30.81 24.57
C ASN A 155 19.20 29.64 25.32
N MET A 156 19.76 28.43 25.19
CA MET A 156 19.57 27.45 26.25
C MET A 156 20.59 27.77 27.35
N PRO A 157 20.17 27.98 28.61
CA PRO A 157 21.14 27.98 29.70
C PRO A 157 21.87 26.64 29.65
N ASP A 158 23.20 26.68 29.66
CA ASP A 158 24.03 25.49 29.81
C ASP A 158 23.58 24.78 31.10
N VAL A 159 22.80 23.72 30.96
CA VAL A 159 22.50 22.81 32.08
C VAL A 159 23.65 21.81 32.11
N PHE A 160 24.75 22.24 32.71
CA PHE A 160 25.80 21.35 33.25
C PHE A 160 25.55 21.11 34.74
#